data_AF-A0A327X1S6-F1
#
_entry.id   AF-A0A327X1S6-F1
#
_cell.length_a   1.000
_cell.length_b   1.000
_cell.length_c   1.000
_cell.angle_alpha   90.00
_cell.angle_beta   90.00
_cell.angle_gamma   90.00
#
_symmetry.space_group_name_H-M   'P 1'
#
loop_
_entity.id
_entity.type
_entity.pdbx_description
1 polymer ?
#
loop_
_entity_poly.entity_id
_entity_poly.type
_entity_poly.pdbx_seq_one_letter_code
_entity_poly.pdbx_strand_id
1 'polypeptide(L)'
;MFEQAKQDSQFHQLMRKSTTALQARDYEAAYICLQACVCISEVDLRAKLCAERAEDYCTAVILLAATELKLAHDDQACGHFADALHLLHTLYQLQHTEADKALIRRFETILIRAQQTACTLSRLTR
;
A
#
# COMPACT_ATOMS: atom_id res chain seq x y z
N MET A 1 6.71 -10.32 -21.17
CA MET A 1 5.51 -9.47 -21.40
C MET A 1 4.21 -10.14 -20.94
N PHE A 2 3.93 -11.41 -21.25
CA PHE A 2 2.69 -12.09 -20.81
C PHE A 2 2.51 -12.23 -19.28
N GLU A 3 3.58 -12.47 -18.52
CA GLU A 3 3.48 -12.61 -17.05
C GLU A 3 3.15 -11.30 -16.34
N GLN A 4 3.64 -10.17 -16.87
CA GLN A 4 3.38 -8.85 -16.29
C GLN A 4 1.93 -8.41 -16.50
N ALA A 5 1.40 -8.58 -17.73
CA ALA A 5 0.00 -8.32 -18.00
C ALA A 5 -0.94 -9.19 -17.13
N LYS A 6 -0.50 -10.41 -16.79
CA LYS A 6 -1.23 -11.30 -15.89
C LYS A 6 -1.23 -10.79 -14.44
N GLN A 7 -0.08 -10.36 -13.93
CA GLN A 7 0.05 -9.78 -12.59
C GLN A 7 -0.74 -8.47 -12.46
N ASP A 8 -0.67 -7.60 -13.47
CA ASP A 8 -1.43 -6.35 -13.51
C ASP A 8 -2.94 -6.62 -13.54
N SER A 9 -3.39 -7.58 -14.34
CA SER A 9 -4.79 -8.00 -14.36
C SER A 9 -5.24 -8.55 -13.00
N GLN A 10 -4.39 -9.35 -12.34
CA GLN A 10 -4.66 -9.90 -11.02
C GLN A 10 -4.73 -8.83 -9.94
N PHE A 11 -3.79 -7.88 -9.92
CA PHE A 11 -3.79 -6.75 -8.99
C PHE A 11 -5.07 -5.93 -9.14
N HIS A 12 -5.42 -5.52 -10.35
CA HIS A 12 -6.64 -4.75 -10.59
C HIS A 12 -7.93 -5.54 -10.27
N GLN A 13 -7.93 -6.85 -10.45
CA GLN A 13 -9.06 -7.69 -10.04
C GLN A 13 -9.20 -7.73 -8.52
N LEU A 14 -8.11 -7.90 -7.79
CA LEU A 14 -8.09 -7.90 -6.33
C LEU A 14 -8.47 -6.53 -5.75
N MET A 15 -7.95 -5.44 -6.31
CA MET A 15 -8.33 -4.07 -5.93
C MET A 15 -9.82 -3.78 -6.14
N ARG A 16 -10.42 -4.31 -7.23
CA ARG A 16 -11.87 -4.20 -7.43
C ARG A 16 -12.64 -4.99 -6.37
N LYS A 17 -12.23 -6.24 -6.10
CA LYS A 17 -12.86 -7.08 -5.07
C LYS A 17 -12.78 -6.45 -3.68
N SER A 18 -11.61 -5.92 -3.29
CA SER A 18 -11.46 -5.24 -2.01
C SER A 18 -12.33 -4.00 -1.93
N THR A 19 -12.42 -3.21 -2.99
CA THR A 19 -13.30 -2.03 -3.03
C THR A 19 -14.78 -2.41 -2.86
N THR A 20 -15.25 -3.46 -3.54
CA THR A 20 -16.62 -3.99 -3.36
C THR A 20 -16.85 -4.46 -1.93
N ALA A 21 -15.89 -5.19 -1.34
CA ALA A 21 -15.99 -5.65 0.04
C ALA A 21 -16.04 -4.47 1.04
N LEU A 22 -15.20 -3.45 0.85
CA LEU A 22 -15.22 -2.22 1.65
C LEU A 22 -16.57 -1.50 1.58
N GLN A 23 -17.16 -1.40 0.38
CA GLN A 23 -18.50 -0.82 0.20
C GLN A 23 -19.58 -1.63 0.92
N ALA A 24 -19.44 -2.95 0.92
CA ALA A 24 -20.31 -3.87 1.66
C ALA A 24 -20.03 -3.92 3.17
N ARG A 25 -18.99 -3.20 3.66
CA ARG A 25 -18.48 -3.25 5.04
C ARG A 25 -17.99 -4.65 5.47
N ASP A 26 -17.65 -5.49 4.49
CA ASP A 26 -16.98 -6.76 4.72
C ASP A 26 -15.48 -6.51 4.82
N TYR A 27 -15.04 -6.08 6.01
CA TYR A 27 -13.66 -5.67 6.25
C TYR A 27 -12.69 -6.86 6.24
N GLU A 28 -13.13 -8.06 6.60
CA GLU A 28 -12.29 -9.27 6.54
C GLU A 28 -12.00 -9.68 5.09
N ALA A 29 -13.02 -9.71 4.22
CA ALA A 29 -12.80 -10.01 2.81
C ALA A 29 -11.95 -8.92 2.12
N ALA A 30 -12.17 -7.65 2.48
CA ALA A 30 -11.34 -6.54 2.01
C ALA A 30 -9.88 -6.72 2.43
N TYR A 31 -9.63 -7.06 3.70
CA TYR A 31 -8.30 -7.31 4.26
C TYR A 31 -7.54 -8.38 3.46
N ILE A 32 -8.17 -9.55 3.24
CA ILE A 32 -7.55 -10.67 2.50
C ILE A 32 -7.14 -10.21 1.08
N CYS A 33 -8.04 -9.52 0.38
CA CYS A 33 -7.76 -9.04 -0.97
C CYS A 33 -6.65 -7.99 -0.99
N LEU A 34 -6.66 -7.05 -0.05
CA LEU A 34 -5.66 -5.97 0.05
C LEU A 34 -4.29 -6.50 0.44
N GLN A 35 -4.21 -7.48 1.34
CA GLN A 35 -2.95 -8.13 1.70
C GLN A 35 -2.30 -8.80 0.47
N ALA A 36 -3.11 -9.44 -0.38
CA ALA A 36 -2.64 -9.98 -1.65
C ALA A 36 -2.15 -8.87 -2.62
N CYS A 37 -2.85 -7.74 -2.70
CA CYS A 37 -2.41 -6.59 -3.50
C CYS A 37 -1.06 -6.04 -3.05
N VAL A 38 -0.87 -5.86 -1.73
CA VAL A 38 0.39 -5.40 -1.14
C VAL A 38 1.51 -6.37 -1.48
N CYS A 39 1.29 -7.68 -1.31
CA CYS A 39 2.29 -8.70 -1.64
C CYS A 39 2.71 -8.68 -3.12
N ILE A 40 1.75 -8.63 -4.05
CA ILE A 40 2.03 -8.59 -5.50
C ILE A 40 2.85 -7.35 -5.85
N SER A 41 2.41 -6.18 -5.38
CA SER A 41 3.05 -4.91 -5.71
C SER A 41 4.42 -4.74 -5.04
N GLU A 42 4.60 -5.24 -3.81
CA GLU A 42 5.89 -5.25 -3.13
C GLU A 42 6.94 -6.09 -3.86
N VAL A 43 6.57 -7.31 -4.26
CA VAL A 43 7.46 -8.20 -5.03
C VAL A 43 7.90 -7.52 -6.32
N ASP A 44 6.96 -6.88 -7.02
CA ASP A 44 7.25 -6.12 -8.24
C ASP A 44 8.22 -4.95 -7.99
N LEU A 45 7.98 -4.16 -6.95
CA LEU A 45 8.83 -3.02 -6.59
C LEU A 45 10.26 -3.45 -6.25
N ARG A 46 10.41 -4.51 -5.45
CA ARG A 46 11.73 -5.04 -5.07
C ARG A 46 12.48 -5.63 -6.27
N ALA A 47 11.78 -6.31 -7.18
CA ALA A 47 12.40 -6.97 -8.32
C ALA A 47 12.79 -5.99 -9.43
N LYS A 48 11.95 -4.99 -9.71
CA LYS A 48 12.08 -4.11 -10.89
C LYS A 48 12.62 -2.72 -10.54
N LEU A 49 12.63 -2.35 -9.26
CA LEU A 49 13.01 -1.01 -8.78
C LEU A 49 12.28 0.10 -9.55
N CYS A 50 11.02 -0.11 -9.94
CA CYS A 50 10.31 0.85 -10.79
C CYS A 50 9.42 1.78 -9.94
N ALA A 51 9.64 3.08 -10.05
CA ALA A 51 8.94 4.08 -9.25
C ALA A 51 7.45 4.20 -9.64
N GLU A 52 7.10 3.88 -10.88
CA GLU A 52 5.71 3.89 -11.37
C GLU A 52 4.80 2.94 -10.59
N ARG A 53 5.34 1.85 -10.04
CA ARG A 53 4.58 0.87 -9.24
C ARG A 53 4.48 1.24 -7.77
N ALA A 54 5.21 2.27 -7.33
CA ALA A 54 5.09 2.77 -5.98
C ALA A 54 3.67 3.28 -5.68
N GLU A 55 2.95 3.78 -6.68
CA GLU A 55 1.57 4.24 -6.52
C GLU A 55 0.62 3.10 -6.13
N ASP A 56 0.66 2.01 -6.88
CA ASP A 56 -0.16 0.81 -6.67
C ASP A 56 0.08 0.24 -5.27
N TYR A 57 1.36 0.12 -4.88
CA TYR A 57 1.76 -0.35 -3.56
C TYR A 57 1.30 0.58 -2.44
N CYS A 58 1.56 1.88 -2.54
CA CYS A 58 1.17 2.84 -1.51
C CYS A 58 -0.35 2.89 -1.34
N THR A 59 -1.09 2.84 -2.45
CA THR A 59 -2.56 2.80 -2.42
C THR A 59 -3.05 1.55 -1.69
N ALA A 60 -2.50 0.38 -2.02
CA ALA A 60 -2.86 -0.88 -1.37
C ALA A 60 -2.53 -0.84 0.14
N VAL A 61 -1.36 -0.31 0.53
CA VAL A 61 -0.95 -0.17 1.93
C VAL A 61 -1.88 0.77 2.70
N ILE A 62 -2.22 1.94 2.14
CA ILE A 62 -3.13 2.90 2.80
C ILE A 62 -4.50 2.27 3.05
N LEU A 63 -5.04 1.56 2.04
CA LEU A 63 -6.32 0.88 2.17
C LEU A 63 -6.26 -0.28 3.15
N LEU A 64 -5.16 -1.07 3.14
CA LEU A 64 -4.96 -2.17 4.08
C LEU A 64 -4.91 -1.64 5.51
N ALA A 65 -4.08 -0.64 5.79
CA ALA A 65 -3.97 -0.03 7.10
C ALA A 65 -5.30 0.60 7.56
N ALA A 66 -6.03 1.28 6.68
CA ALA A 66 -7.36 1.80 7.00
C ALA A 66 -8.37 0.68 7.33
N THR A 67 -8.26 -0.47 6.66
CA THR A 67 -9.09 -1.65 6.93
C THR A 67 -8.75 -2.25 8.29
N GLU A 68 -7.46 -2.37 8.62
CA GLU A 68 -6.98 -2.85 9.93
C GLU A 68 -7.47 -1.97 11.08
N LEU A 69 -7.51 -0.64 10.90
CA LEU A 69 -8.11 0.26 11.90
C LEU A 69 -9.61 -0.02 12.10
N LYS A 70 -10.35 -0.40 11.06
CA LYS A 70 -11.77 -0.80 11.19
C LYS A 70 -11.95 -2.13 11.88
N LEU A 71 -10.94 -3.00 11.82
CA LEU A 71 -10.87 -4.26 12.55
C LEU A 71 -10.29 -4.11 13.97
N ALA A 72 -9.99 -2.89 14.41
CA ALA A 72 -9.35 -2.58 15.70
C ALA A 72 -7.93 -3.15 15.85
N HIS A 73 -7.19 -3.32 14.75
CA HIS A 73 -5.80 -3.77 14.71
C HIS A 73 -4.83 -2.57 14.55
N ASP A 74 -4.83 -1.66 15.53
CA ASP A 74 -4.07 -0.39 15.48
C ASP A 74 -2.56 -0.58 15.25
N ASP A 75 -1.95 -1.51 15.97
CA ASP A 75 -0.50 -1.76 15.90
C ASP A 75 -0.10 -2.29 14.52
N GLN A 76 -0.96 -3.10 13.92
CA GLN A 76 -0.74 -3.71 12.61
C GLN A 76 -0.86 -2.68 11.48
N ALA A 77 -1.85 -1.79 11.58
CA ALA A 77 -1.98 -0.64 10.69
C ALA A 77 -0.71 0.25 10.72
N CYS A 78 -0.17 0.51 11.91
CA CYS A 78 1.07 1.28 12.07
C CYS A 78 2.29 0.55 11.50
N GLY A 79 2.37 -0.77 11.69
CA GLY A 79 3.41 -1.62 11.12
C GLY A 79 3.47 -1.53 9.60
N HIS A 80 2.32 -1.62 8.93
CA HIS A 80 2.25 -1.50 7.47
C HIS A 80 2.80 -0.17 6.93
N PHE A 81 2.55 0.95 7.62
CA PHE A 81 3.13 2.24 7.23
C PHE A 81 4.64 2.27 7.43
N ALA A 82 5.15 1.73 8.54
CA ALA A 82 6.58 1.69 8.82
C ALA A 82 7.33 0.86 7.77
N ASP A 83 6.82 -0.33 7.44
CA ASP A 83 7.40 -1.22 6.44
C ASP A 83 7.39 -0.58 5.05
N ALA A 84 6.28 0.05 4.67
CA ALA A 84 6.15 0.72 3.38
C ALA A 84 7.09 1.92 3.25
N LEU A 85 7.22 2.73 4.30
CA LEU A 85 8.17 3.85 4.33
C LEU A 85 9.61 3.36 4.24
N HIS A 86 9.95 2.27 4.93
CA HIS A 86 11.28 1.67 4.83
C HIS A 86 11.59 1.15 3.42
N LEU A 87 10.61 0.50 2.78
CA LEU A 87 10.74 0.04 1.40
C LEU A 87 10.93 1.20 0.43
N LEU A 88 10.08 2.24 0.51
CA LEU A 88 10.22 3.44 -0.33
C LEU A 88 11.56 4.13 -0.12
N HIS A 89 12.02 4.25 1.13
CA HIS A 89 13.32 4.85 1.42
C HIS A 89 14.45 4.03 0.79
N THR A 90 14.38 2.70 0.89
CA THR A 90 15.35 1.80 0.26
C THR A 90 15.36 1.99 -1.26
N LEU A 91 14.18 2.03 -1.89
CA LEU A 91 14.05 2.28 -3.32
C LEU A 91 14.63 3.63 -3.71
N TYR A 92 14.36 4.69 -2.94
CA TYR A 92 14.92 6.02 -3.18
C TYR A 92 16.45 6.01 -3.25
N GLN A 93 17.11 5.29 -2.34
CA GLN A 93 18.58 5.18 -2.34
C GLN A 93 19.13 4.43 -3.56
N LEU A 94 18.33 3.51 -4.11
CA LEU A 94 18.71 2.70 -5.27
C LEU A 94 18.38 3.37 -6.62
N GLN A 95 17.59 4.45 -6.64
CA GLN A 95 17.24 5.13 -7.88
C GLN A 95 18.38 5.96 -8.47
N HIS A 96 18.49 5.91 -9.79
CA HIS A 96 19.50 6.65 -10.55
C HIS A 96 18.96 7.92 -11.20
N THR A 97 17.64 8.06 -11.37
CA THR A 97 17.04 9.25 -11.97
C THR A 97 16.44 10.16 -10.90
N GLU A 98 16.56 11.48 -11.11
CA GLU A 98 15.94 12.46 -10.22
C GLU A 98 14.40 12.46 -10.32
N ALA A 99 13.86 12.07 -11.48
CA ALA A 99 12.41 11.93 -11.67
C ALA A 99 11.83 10.81 -10.78
N ASP A 100 12.46 9.64 -10.76
CA ASP A 100 12.03 8.51 -9.92
C ASP A 100 12.20 8.81 -8.44
N LYS A 101 13.31 9.45 -8.06
CA LYS A 101 13.53 9.93 -6.69
C LYS A 101 12.45 10.91 -6.23
N ALA A 102 12.08 11.87 -7.08
CA ALA A 102 11.02 12.83 -6.77
C ALA A 102 9.66 12.14 -6.62
N LEU A 103 9.37 11.14 -7.47
CA LEU A 103 8.14 10.35 -7.38
C LEU A 103 8.08 9.54 -6.09
N ILE A 104 9.16 8.85 -5.70
CA ILE A 104 9.23 8.10 -4.45
C ILE A 104 9.03 9.01 -3.24
N ARG A 105 9.72 10.16 -3.18
CA ARG A 105 9.53 11.14 -2.09
C ARG A 105 8.10 11.66 -1.98
N ARG A 106 7.43 11.83 -3.12
CA ARG A 106 6.01 12.22 -3.13
C ARG A 106 5.16 11.13 -2.45
N PHE A 107 5.42 9.86 -2.74
CA PHE A 107 4.71 8.76 -2.10
C PHE A 107 5.07 8.59 -0.61
N GLU A 108 6.33 8.77 -0.21
CA GLU A 108 6.72 8.83 1.20
C GLU A 108 5.92 9.91 1.95
N THR A 109 5.78 11.09 1.35
CA THR A 109 5.00 12.20 1.93
C THR A 109 3.53 11.82 2.10
N ILE A 110 2.95 11.13 1.12
CA ILE A 110 1.55 10.66 1.19
C ILE A 110 1.39 9.63 2.30
N LEU A 111 2.28 8.64 2.39
CA LEU A 111 2.24 7.62 3.44
C LEU A 111 2.39 8.22 4.84
N ILE A 112 3.32 9.16 5.04
CA ILE A 112 3.48 9.86 6.33
C ILE A 112 2.18 10.57 6.73
N ARG A 113 1.52 11.26 5.80
CA ARG A 113 0.25 11.95 6.08
C ARG A 113 -0.89 10.97 6.39
N ALA A 114 -0.95 9.86 5.65
CA ALA A 114 -1.93 8.80 5.91
C ALA A 114 -1.72 8.18 7.29
N GLN A 115 -0.46 7.90 7.67
CA GLN A 115 -0.10 7.41 9.00
C GLN A 115 -0.49 8.40 10.11
N GLN A 116 -0.15 9.69 9.96
CA GLN A 116 -0.53 10.71 10.94
C GLN A 116 -2.05 10.78 11.14
N THR A 117 -2.81 10.65 10.05
CA THR A 117 -4.28 10.61 10.08
C THR A 117 -4.77 9.35 10.79
N ALA A 118 -4.23 8.18 10.44
CA ALA A 118 -4.51 6.90 11.07
C ALA A 118 -4.27 6.92 12.59
N CYS A 119 -3.08 7.38 13.01
CA CYS A 119 -2.74 7.52 14.43
C CYS A 119 -3.68 8.50 15.15
N THR A 120 -4.07 9.59 14.50
CA THR A 120 -5.04 10.55 15.07
C THR A 120 -6.41 9.91 15.25
N LEU A 121 -6.90 9.19 14.25
CA LEU A 121 -8.20 8.51 14.31
C LEU A 121 -8.22 7.42 15.38
N SER A 122 -7.19 6.58 15.45
CA SER A 122 -7.05 5.54 16.47
C SER A 122 -7.13 6.12 17.89
N ARG A 123 -6.51 7.28 18.14
CA ARG A 123 -6.56 7.97 19.44
C ARG A 123 -7.93 8.55 19.79
N LEU A 124 -8.77 8.86 18.80
CA LEU A 124 -10.11 9.42 19.01
C LEU A 124 -11.17 8.33 19.21
N THR A 125 -10.91 7.11 18.76
CA THR A 125 -11.83 5.96 18.87
C THR A 125 -11.58 5.08 20.09
N ARG A 126 -10.51 5.34 20.84
CA ARG A 126 -10.24 4.77 22.17
C ARG A 126 -10.91 5.61 23.25
#